data_AF-A0A940FWV1-F1
#
_entry.id   AF-A0A940FWV1-F1
#
_cell.length_a   1.000
_cell.length_b   1.000
_cell.length_c   1.000
_cell.angle_alpha   90.00
_cell.angle_beta   90.00
_cell.angle_gamma   90.00
#
_symmetry.space_group_name_H-M   'P 1'
#
loop_
_entity.id
_entity.type
_entity.pdbx_description
1 polymer ?
#
loop_
_entity_poly.entity_id
_entity_poly.type
_entity_poly.pdbx_seq_one_letter_code
_entity_poly.pdbx_strand_id
1 'polypeptide(L)'
;MPKHQNKPRAIDLYSGVGGWSLGLRLAGVDVVASYEIWGPANETNFKNNAHQAQTVDIRRLALEDLPTDIDIVVGSPPCTQFSFSNRGGGGDLADGLKDIIRFLSIVDHLKPRMWAMENVPRVAKIIEKEMKLGGALADFAHLGCVTHVVDMAEYGIPQRRRRCIAGNFDIGLLESFKPGSDAPTLGDVVKALGAEQIIDPIYGLQLERADLIDHVEEDLLSSEEVRINRANKMTHTVYNAMPFPDPMDRTVRTITATCTRVSRESIVIAAPEQDQAYRRLTLRERACLQGFPITFQFYGANYGQKLRMIGNAVPPAFSFLMGRVLQGCGAEASPSLREASRELKRPKPIPAETPPDRAGARYPANRTFKFAIPSLQLKSGVRFELDNDCSGAVVDWRVSFYFGTSKAIHSIVLDEGIRGRLSLEVSSALQKAVNPVLEQLSRFVEDADIANMQTVWTHQGPGGIRPFMLLDMLDDFGSSLMTAIEAHAEEAPKIIESIIRYQHGAAASSLPGLGKLSRNAETILAGLLVGSTVNPLLRAHAQRSLEQEFRAAG
;
A
#
# COMPACT_ATOMS: atom_id res chain seq x y z
N MET A 1 12.86 47.10 -24.42
CA MET A 1 12.00 45.92 -24.10
C MET A 1 12.89 44.70 -24.06
N PRO A 2 12.93 43.91 -22.98
CA PRO A 2 13.73 42.70 -22.97
C PRO A 2 13.11 41.71 -23.98
N LYS A 3 13.96 41.14 -24.84
CA LYS A 3 13.56 40.13 -25.85
C LYS A 3 12.83 39.00 -25.12
N HIS A 4 11.61 38.66 -25.57
CA HIS A 4 10.96 37.41 -25.18
C HIS A 4 11.91 36.25 -25.53
N GLN A 5 12.59 35.69 -24.53
CA GLN A 5 13.21 34.39 -24.71
C GLN A 5 12.06 33.38 -24.87
N ASN A 6 12.03 32.65 -25.99
CA ASN A 6 11.06 31.58 -26.19
C ASN A 6 11.19 30.58 -25.04
N LYS A 7 10.08 30.29 -24.36
CA LYS A 7 10.03 29.28 -23.31
C LYS A 7 10.28 27.90 -23.93
N PRO A 8 11.04 27.00 -23.27
CA PRO A 8 11.17 25.62 -23.73
C PRO A 8 9.80 24.96 -23.84
N ARG A 9 9.56 24.22 -24.91
CA ARG A 9 8.29 23.53 -25.15
C ARG A 9 8.35 22.10 -24.66
N ALA A 10 7.30 21.62 -24.00
CA ALA A 10 7.26 20.29 -23.42
C ALA A 10 5.95 19.54 -23.70
N ILE A 11 6.04 18.20 -23.68
CA ILE A 11 4.87 17.33 -23.57
C ILE A 11 4.95 16.43 -22.32
N ASP A 12 3.78 16.08 -21.79
CA ASP A 12 3.60 15.23 -20.60
C ASP A 12 2.84 13.94 -20.96
N LEU A 13 3.55 12.82 -21.03
CA LEU A 13 3.03 11.50 -21.39
C LEU A 13 2.64 10.69 -20.15
N TYR A 14 1.51 9.98 -20.20
CA TYR A 14 0.95 9.29 -19.04
C TYR A 14 0.74 10.28 -17.88
N SER A 15 0.17 11.45 -18.21
CA SER A 15 0.26 12.64 -17.37
C SER A 15 -0.50 12.53 -16.05
N GLY A 16 -1.44 11.59 -15.94
CA GLY A 16 -2.38 11.53 -14.83
C GLY A 16 -3.08 12.87 -14.64
N VAL A 17 -3.04 13.38 -13.42
CA VAL A 17 -3.59 14.70 -13.08
C VAL A 17 -2.67 15.88 -13.39
N GLY A 18 -1.51 15.65 -14.00
CA GLY A 18 -0.59 16.72 -14.40
C GLY A 18 0.38 17.17 -13.31
N GLY A 19 0.95 16.22 -12.56
CA GLY A 19 2.04 16.51 -11.62
C GLY A 19 3.26 17.11 -12.32
N TRP A 20 3.68 16.46 -13.41
CA TRP A 20 4.71 16.98 -14.32
C TRP A 20 4.29 18.30 -14.95
N SER A 21 3.10 18.34 -15.57
CA SER A 21 2.55 19.55 -16.20
C SER A 21 2.61 20.80 -15.30
N LEU A 22 2.14 20.70 -14.05
CA LEU A 22 2.17 21.81 -13.11
C LEU A 22 3.60 22.21 -12.73
N GLY A 23 4.46 21.25 -12.40
CA GLY A 23 5.84 21.54 -12.02
C GLY A 23 6.64 22.20 -13.14
N LEU A 24 6.53 21.70 -14.37
CA LEU A 24 7.18 22.27 -15.55
C LEU A 24 6.71 23.71 -15.81
N ARG A 25 5.39 23.96 -15.73
CA ARG A 25 4.84 25.31 -15.90
C ARG A 25 5.39 26.29 -14.87
N LEU A 26 5.47 25.88 -13.61
CA LEU A 26 6.08 26.67 -12.54
C LEU A 26 7.59 26.91 -12.79
N ALA A 27 8.27 25.98 -13.45
CA ALA A 27 9.68 26.12 -13.82
C ALA A 27 9.93 27.04 -15.02
N GLY A 28 8.87 27.58 -15.64
CA GLY A 28 8.93 28.47 -16.81
C GLY A 28 8.87 27.75 -18.15
N VAL A 29 8.55 26.45 -18.16
CA VAL A 29 8.41 25.62 -19.37
C VAL A 29 6.98 25.72 -19.92
N ASP A 30 6.85 25.81 -21.24
CA ASP A 30 5.56 25.80 -21.93
C ASP A 30 5.13 24.36 -22.24
N VAL A 31 4.21 23.83 -21.43
CA VAL A 31 3.66 22.48 -21.65
C VAL A 31 2.57 22.59 -22.71
N VAL A 32 2.87 22.15 -23.93
CA VAL A 32 1.96 22.34 -25.08
C VAL A 32 0.90 21.26 -25.19
N ALA A 33 1.21 20.03 -24.77
CA ALA A 33 0.29 18.91 -24.81
C ALA A 33 0.53 17.90 -23.68
N SER A 34 -0.53 17.22 -23.26
CA SER A 34 -0.44 16.06 -22.38
C SER A 34 -1.36 14.94 -22.82
N TYR A 35 -1.00 13.71 -22.46
CA TYR A 35 -1.67 12.51 -22.93
C TYR A 35 -1.92 11.55 -21.77
N GLU A 36 -3.16 11.12 -21.59
CA GLU A 36 -3.58 10.27 -20.48
C GLU A 36 -4.76 9.38 -20.89
N ILE A 37 -4.80 8.12 -20.46
CA ILE A 37 -5.92 7.21 -20.82
C ILE A 37 -7.14 7.41 -19.91
N TRP A 38 -6.92 7.83 -18.66
CA TRP A 38 -7.96 8.02 -17.66
C TRP A 38 -8.61 9.40 -17.77
N GLY A 39 -9.75 9.46 -18.45
CA GLY A 39 -10.51 10.70 -18.73
C GLY A 39 -10.66 11.67 -17.55
N PRO A 40 -11.15 11.25 -16.36
CA PRO A 40 -11.23 12.12 -15.18
C PRO A 40 -9.89 12.72 -14.73
N ALA A 41 -8.78 11.98 -14.87
CA ALA A 41 -7.45 12.51 -14.54
C ALA A 41 -7.00 13.53 -15.59
N ASN A 42 -7.26 13.26 -16.87
CA ASN A 42 -7.01 14.19 -17.96
C ASN A 42 -7.82 15.50 -17.82
N GLU A 43 -9.10 15.41 -17.45
CA GLU A 43 -9.93 16.58 -17.14
C GLU A 43 -9.36 17.39 -15.97
N THR A 44 -8.87 16.68 -14.94
CA THR A 44 -8.20 17.31 -13.81
C THR A 44 -6.92 18.03 -14.25
N ASN A 45 -6.11 17.43 -15.11
CA ASN A 45 -4.92 18.07 -15.66
C ASN A 45 -5.29 19.33 -16.45
N PHE A 46 -6.22 19.20 -17.41
CA PHE A 46 -6.71 20.29 -18.25
C PHE A 46 -7.15 21.51 -17.43
N LYS A 47 -8.02 21.29 -16.44
CA LYS A 47 -8.59 22.38 -15.65
C LYS A 47 -7.56 23.09 -14.78
N ASN A 48 -6.53 22.41 -14.28
CA ASN A 48 -5.51 23.02 -13.42
C ASN A 48 -4.35 23.66 -14.19
N ASN A 49 -4.03 23.18 -15.39
CA ASN A 49 -2.84 23.59 -16.14
C ASN A 49 -3.14 24.35 -17.45
N ALA A 50 -4.37 24.29 -17.95
CA ALA A 50 -4.89 25.07 -19.08
C ALA A 50 -4.14 24.89 -20.41
N HIS A 51 -3.46 23.75 -20.61
CA HIS A 51 -2.88 23.33 -21.89
C HIS A 51 -3.74 22.25 -22.56
N GLN A 52 -3.38 21.84 -23.78
CA GLN A 52 -4.09 20.79 -24.49
C GLN A 52 -3.90 19.43 -23.80
N ALA A 53 -4.98 18.83 -23.28
CA ALA A 53 -4.93 17.54 -22.60
C ALA A 53 -5.79 16.50 -23.34
N GLN A 54 -5.16 15.45 -23.85
CA GLN A 54 -5.80 14.47 -24.72
C GLN A 54 -6.04 13.14 -23.99
N THR A 55 -7.29 12.69 -24.00
CA THR A 55 -7.64 11.35 -23.49
C THR A 55 -7.35 10.31 -24.57
N VAL A 56 -6.25 9.56 -24.43
CA VAL A 56 -5.80 8.61 -25.46
C VAL A 56 -5.03 7.42 -24.87
N ASP A 57 -5.09 6.28 -25.56
CA ASP A 57 -4.17 5.18 -25.33
C ASP A 57 -2.84 5.47 -26.04
N ILE A 58 -1.82 5.85 -25.28
CA ILE A 58 -0.48 6.19 -25.79
C ILE A 58 0.16 5.02 -26.56
N ARG A 59 -0.20 3.77 -26.24
CA ARG A 59 0.26 2.59 -27.00
C ARG A 59 -0.20 2.60 -28.46
N ARG A 60 -1.27 3.33 -28.76
CA ARG A 60 -1.93 3.40 -30.09
C ARG A 60 -1.84 4.77 -30.76
N LEU A 61 -1.32 5.78 -30.06
CA LEU A 61 -1.14 7.13 -30.60
C LEU A 61 -0.26 7.08 -31.86
N ALA A 62 -0.63 7.74 -32.96
CA ALA A 62 0.27 7.82 -34.12
C ALA A 62 1.39 8.83 -33.82
N LEU A 63 2.62 8.57 -34.26
CA LEU A 63 3.75 9.44 -33.92
C LEU A 63 3.65 10.79 -34.63
N GLU A 64 3.11 10.77 -35.85
CA GLU A 64 2.79 11.92 -36.68
C GLU A 64 1.72 12.86 -36.09
N ASP A 65 0.92 12.40 -35.15
CA ASP A 65 -0.09 13.22 -34.45
C ASP A 65 0.51 14.04 -33.29
N LEU A 66 1.78 13.82 -32.96
CA LEU A 66 2.48 14.54 -31.91
C LEU A 66 2.89 15.95 -32.39
N PRO A 67 2.90 16.94 -31.49
CA PRO A 67 3.39 18.27 -31.82
C PRO A 67 4.89 18.25 -32.18
N THR A 68 5.28 19.12 -33.10
CA THR A 68 6.69 19.34 -33.47
C THR A 68 7.36 20.38 -32.56
N ASP A 69 8.69 20.44 -32.67
CA ASP A 69 9.55 21.42 -31.98
C ASP A 69 9.39 21.34 -30.44
N ILE A 70 9.58 20.14 -29.91
CA ILE A 70 9.51 19.83 -28.48
C ILE A 70 10.92 19.77 -27.90
N ASP A 71 11.20 20.61 -26.91
CA ASP A 71 12.48 20.64 -26.22
C ASP A 71 12.57 19.60 -25.09
N ILE A 72 11.43 19.27 -24.47
CA ILE A 72 11.36 18.42 -23.28
C ILE A 72 10.23 17.39 -23.41
N VAL A 73 10.55 16.11 -23.21
CA VAL A 73 9.53 15.05 -23.06
C VAL A 73 9.58 14.51 -21.64
N VAL A 74 8.46 14.57 -20.92
CA VAL A 74 8.34 13.92 -19.60
C VAL A 74 7.23 12.89 -19.58
N GLY A 75 7.28 11.95 -18.64
CA GLY A 75 6.14 11.07 -18.42
C GLY A 75 6.31 10.06 -17.29
N SER A 76 5.21 9.37 -16.97
CA SER A 76 5.17 8.38 -15.88
C SER A 76 4.47 7.08 -16.31
N PRO A 77 5.08 6.27 -17.20
CA PRO A 77 4.49 5.02 -17.68
C PRO A 77 4.06 4.10 -16.52
N PRO A 78 2.94 3.36 -16.66
CA PRO A 78 2.39 2.57 -15.57
C PRO A 78 3.37 1.49 -15.09
N CYS A 79 3.44 1.33 -13.76
CA CYS A 79 4.40 0.45 -13.09
C CYS A 79 3.80 -0.86 -12.58
N THR A 80 2.53 -1.16 -12.91
CA THR A 80 1.74 -2.22 -12.26
C THR A 80 2.37 -3.60 -12.38
N GLN A 81 3.07 -3.87 -13.48
CA GLN A 81 3.78 -5.12 -13.74
C GLN A 81 5.18 -5.20 -13.09
N PHE A 82 5.71 -4.08 -12.58
CA PHE A 82 7.05 -4.02 -11.96
C PHE A 82 6.99 -3.98 -10.42
N SER A 83 5.83 -3.67 -9.85
CA SER A 83 5.63 -3.48 -8.40
C SER A 83 5.52 -4.80 -7.62
N PHE A 84 6.09 -4.86 -6.41
CA PHE A 84 5.95 -6.01 -5.50
C PHE A 84 4.54 -6.13 -4.91
N SER A 85 3.80 -5.03 -4.85
CA SER A 85 2.49 -4.94 -4.21
C SER A 85 1.41 -5.70 -4.97
N ASN A 86 1.58 -5.90 -6.28
CA ASN A 86 0.69 -6.74 -7.08
C ASN A 86 1.36 -8.11 -7.29
N ARG A 87 0.67 -9.18 -6.86
CA ARG A 87 1.03 -10.61 -7.09
C ARG A 87 2.35 -11.12 -6.50
N GLY A 88 2.82 -10.59 -5.37
CA GLY A 88 3.93 -11.22 -4.63
C GLY A 88 5.22 -11.42 -5.44
N GLY A 89 5.46 -10.58 -6.46
CA GLY A 89 6.63 -10.68 -7.34
C GLY A 89 6.41 -11.32 -8.71
N GLY A 90 5.19 -11.77 -9.05
CA GLY A 90 4.83 -12.36 -10.35
C GLY A 90 4.31 -11.39 -11.43
N GLY A 91 4.88 -10.19 -11.51
CA GLY A 91 4.52 -9.22 -12.55
C GLY A 91 5.08 -9.61 -13.92
N ASP A 92 4.33 -9.34 -14.99
CA ASP A 92 4.77 -9.63 -16.36
C ASP A 92 5.74 -8.55 -16.84
N LEU A 93 7.03 -8.84 -16.72
CA LEU A 93 8.10 -7.94 -17.15
C LEU A 93 7.94 -7.52 -18.62
N ALA A 94 7.51 -8.44 -19.49
CA ALA A 94 7.35 -8.16 -20.91
C ALA A 94 6.20 -7.19 -21.17
N ASP A 95 5.07 -7.33 -20.46
CA ASP A 95 3.96 -6.38 -20.56
C ASP A 95 4.33 -4.99 -20.04
N GLY A 96 5.05 -4.91 -18.92
CA GLY A 96 5.51 -3.63 -18.37
C GLY A 96 6.47 -2.88 -19.29
N LEU A 97 7.34 -3.61 -20.01
CA LEU A 97 8.29 -3.01 -20.95
C LEU A 97 7.60 -2.34 -22.14
N LYS A 98 6.37 -2.72 -22.49
CA LYS A 98 5.63 -2.11 -23.62
C LYS A 98 5.45 -0.60 -23.47
N ASP A 99 5.09 -0.13 -22.28
CA ASP A 99 4.87 1.32 -22.08
C ASP A 99 6.19 2.10 -22.05
N ILE A 100 7.27 1.48 -21.55
CA ILE A 100 8.62 2.07 -21.56
C ILE A 100 9.13 2.18 -23.00
N ILE A 101 9.03 1.09 -23.78
CA ILE A 101 9.37 1.08 -25.21
C ILE A 101 8.56 2.14 -25.95
N ARG A 102 7.25 2.23 -25.67
CA ARG A 102 6.41 3.24 -26.30
C ARG A 102 6.84 4.66 -25.95
N PHE A 103 7.10 4.94 -24.68
CA PHE A 103 7.62 6.23 -24.24
C PHE A 103 8.92 6.59 -24.97
N LEU A 104 9.89 5.68 -25.01
CA LEU A 104 11.18 5.91 -25.67
C LEU A 104 11.05 6.04 -27.20
N SER A 105 10.10 5.34 -27.83
CA SER A 105 9.81 5.53 -29.26
C SER A 105 9.30 6.93 -29.58
N ILE A 106 8.55 7.56 -28.66
CA ILE A 106 8.10 8.94 -28.78
C ILE A 106 9.27 9.90 -28.59
N VAL A 107 10.14 9.66 -27.60
CA VAL A 107 11.36 10.44 -27.39
C VAL A 107 12.27 10.38 -28.62
N ASP A 108 12.48 9.19 -29.19
CA ASP A 108 13.34 9.00 -30.37
C ASP A 108 12.76 9.66 -31.63
N HIS A 109 11.43 9.65 -31.76
CA HIS A 109 10.74 10.35 -32.85
C HIS A 109 10.86 11.87 -32.74
N LEU A 110 10.56 12.43 -31.55
CA LEU A 110 10.53 13.87 -31.33
C LEU A 110 11.92 14.50 -31.18
N LYS A 111 12.93 13.70 -30.83
CA LYS A 111 14.32 14.12 -30.60
C LYS A 111 14.42 15.35 -29.70
N PRO A 112 13.79 15.33 -28.50
CA PRO A 112 13.84 16.46 -27.60
C PRO A 112 15.27 16.68 -27.10
N ARG A 113 15.58 17.92 -26.72
CA ARG A 113 16.86 18.22 -26.06
C ARG A 113 17.00 17.43 -24.76
N MET A 114 15.92 17.38 -23.97
CA MET A 114 15.90 16.70 -22.69
C MET A 114 14.69 15.79 -22.55
N TRP A 115 14.82 14.70 -21.80
CA TRP A 115 13.69 13.87 -21.42
C TRP A 115 13.85 13.29 -20.02
N ALA A 116 12.73 13.04 -19.36
CA ALA A 116 12.70 12.39 -18.05
C ALA A 116 11.47 11.50 -17.88
N MET A 117 11.64 10.36 -17.23
CA MET A 117 10.62 9.37 -16.98
C MET A 117 10.62 9.02 -15.49
N GLU A 118 9.47 9.13 -14.84
CA GLU A 118 9.27 8.63 -13.46
C GLU A 118 8.83 7.16 -13.49
N ASN A 119 9.36 6.37 -12.55
CA ASN A 119 8.87 5.02 -12.29
C ASN A 119 9.21 4.53 -10.87
N VAL A 120 8.78 3.32 -10.52
CA VAL A 120 9.11 2.70 -9.22
C VAL A 120 10.60 2.36 -9.10
N PRO A 121 11.21 2.36 -7.89
CA PRO A 121 12.66 2.20 -7.71
C PRO A 121 13.29 0.99 -8.37
N ARG A 122 12.56 -0.14 -8.47
CA ARG A 122 13.06 -1.37 -9.08
C ARG A 122 13.36 -1.21 -10.57
N VAL A 123 12.66 -0.31 -11.26
CA VAL A 123 12.79 -0.10 -12.70
C VAL A 123 14.16 0.44 -13.08
N ALA A 124 14.88 1.13 -12.19
CA ALA A 124 16.25 1.60 -12.43
C ALA A 124 17.16 0.46 -12.96
N LYS A 125 17.25 -0.64 -12.19
CA LYS A 125 18.06 -1.80 -12.56
C LYS A 125 17.55 -2.54 -13.80
N ILE A 126 16.25 -2.45 -14.09
CA ILE A 126 15.65 -3.05 -15.29
C ILE A 126 16.09 -2.25 -16.50
N ILE A 127 15.97 -0.92 -16.48
CA ILE A 127 16.42 -0.04 -17.56
C ILE A 127 17.92 -0.21 -17.81
N GLU A 128 18.75 -0.16 -16.76
CA GLU A 128 20.21 -0.36 -16.87
C GLU A 128 20.60 -1.69 -17.53
N LYS A 129 19.81 -2.75 -17.29
CA LYS A 129 20.03 -4.06 -17.89
C LYS A 129 19.53 -4.11 -19.34
N GLU A 130 18.30 -3.68 -19.58
CA GLU A 130 17.63 -3.80 -20.88
C GLU A 130 18.18 -2.80 -21.92
N MET A 131 18.88 -1.75 -21.51
CA MET A 131 19.60 -0.81 -22.39
C MET A 131 20.93 -1.38 -22.91
N LYS A 132 21.43 -2.50 -22.39
CA LYS A 132 22.66 -3.13 -22.87
C LYS A 132 22.40 -3.91 -24.16
N LEU A 133 23.47 -4.21 -24.91
CA LEU A 133 23.40 -5.00 -26.14
C LEU A 133 22.61 -6.31 -25.93
N GLY A 134 21.59 -6.52 -26.77
CA GLY A 134 20.69 -7.68 -26.71
C GLY A 134 19.52 -7.56 -25.73
N GLY A 135 19.40 -6.43 -25.01
CA GLY A 135 18.24 -6.11 -24.18
C GLY A 135 17.09 -5.47 -24.97
N ALA A 136 15.89 -5.47 -24.40
CA ALA A 136 14.68 -4.98 -25.07
C ALA A 136 14.67 -3.47 -25.34
N LEU A 137 15.57 -2.70 -24.70
CA LEU A 137 15.69 -1.26 -24.86
C LEU A 137 17.01 -0.85 -25.55
N ALA A 138 17.79 -1.82 -26.07
CA ALA A 138 19.10 -1.58 -26.65
C ALA A 138 19.08 -0.55 -27.79
N ASP A 139 18.02 -0.58 -28.60
CA ASP A 139 17.83 0.33 -29.74
C ASP A 139 17.61 1.79 -29.32
N PHE A 140 17.37 2.06 -28.04
CA PHE A 140 17.20 3.41 -27.49
C PHE A 140 18.42 3.90 -26.70
N ALA A 141 19.51 3.13 -26.65
CA ALA A 141 20.69 3.47 -25.86
C ALA A 141 21.35 4.80 -26.31
N HIS A 142 21.20 5.18 -27.58
CA HIS A 142 21.71 6.45 -28.13
C HIS A 142 21.01 7.69 -27.56
N LEU A 143 19.84 7.56 -26.93
CA LEU A 143 19.12 8.67 -26.32
C LEU A 143 19.79 9.23 -25.06
N GLY A 144 20.80 8.53 -24.52
CA GLY A 144 21.46 8.86 -23.27
C GLY A 144 20.52 8.66 -22.08
N CYS A 145 20.68 7.56 -21.34
CA CYS A 145 19.81 7.25 -20.21
C CYS A 145 20.63 7.05 -18.94
N VAL A 146 20.52 7.98 -18.00
CA VAL A 146 20.92 7.80 -16.61
C VAL A 146 19.69 7.43 -15.77
N THR A 147 19.87 6.58 -14.77
CA THR A 147 18.82 6.24 -13.80
C THR A 147 19.25 6.63 -12.40
N HIS A 148 18.38 7.34 -11.67
CA HIS A 148 18.65 7.78 -10.31
C HIS A 148 17.43 7.54 -9.42
N VAL A 149 17.64 6.88 -8.27
CA VAL A 149 16.57 6.63 -7.29
C VAL A 149 16.59 7.73 -6.23
N VAL A 150 15.57 8.57 -6.23
CA VAL A 150 15.40 9.67 -5.27
C VAL A 150 14.42 9.29 -4.17
N ASP A 151 14.62 9.79 -2.95
CA ASP A 151 13.54 9.99 -1.98
C ASP A 151 13.12 11.46 -2.02
N MET A 152 11.88 11.73 -2.43
CA MET A 152 11.38 13.10 -2.60
C MET A 152 11.34 13.89 -1.27
N ALA A 153 11.39 13.21 -0.12
CA ALA A 153 11.56 13.87 1.17
C ALA A 153 12.89 14.64 1.29
N GLU A 154 13.95 14.14 0.64
CA GLU A 154 15.26 14.83 0.58
C GLU A 154 15.24 16.10 -0.28
N TYR A 155 14.12 16.39 -0.95
CA TYR A 155 13.91 17.53 -1.83
C TYR A 155 12.80 18.46 -1.32
N GLY A 156 12.53 18.44 -0.01
CA GLY A 156 11.57 19.35 0.64
C GLY A 156 10.10 18.92 0.53
N ILE A 157 9.80 17.75 -0.05
CA ILE A 157 8.43 17.24 -0.13
C ILE A 157 8.08 16.56 1.19
N PRO A 158 6.92 16.80 1.81
CA PRO A 158 6.56 16.25 3.13
C PRO A 158 6.23 14.74 3.13
N GLN A 159 6.80 13.98 2.19
CA GLN A 159 6.51 12.57 1.97
C GLN A 159 7.76 11.77 1.58
N ARG A 160 8.01 10.69 2.33
CA ARG A 160 8.96 9.63 1.98
C ARG A 160 8.45 8.84 0.79
N ARG A 161 8.83 9.25 -0.41
CA ARG A 161 8.38 8.70 -1.69
C ARG A 161 9.61 8.41 -2.55
N ARG A 162 10.03 7.15 -2.52
CA ARG A 162 11.16 6.67 -3.33
C ARG A 162 10.73 6.35 -4.76
N ARG A 163 11.39 6.93 -5.75
CA ARG A 163 11.12 6.73 -7.19
C ARG A 163 12.39 6.72 -8.02
N CYS A 164 12.37 5.99 -9.12
CA CYS A 164 13.39 6.04 -10.15
C CYS A 164 13.03 7.19 -11.11
N ILE A 165 13.97 8.08 -11.35
CA ILE A 165 13.92 9.04 -12.45
C ILE A 165 14.95 8.60 -13.49
N ALA A 166 14.50 8.35 -14.72
CA ALA A 166 15.33 7.93 -15.85
C ALA A 166 15.31 9.01 -16.94
N GLY A 167 16.43 9.33 -17.57
CA GLY A 167 16.48 10.40 -18.56
C GLY A 167 17.89 10.78 -18.96
N ASN A 168 18.04 11.88 -19.69
CA ASN A 168 19.34 12.41 -20.11
C ASN A 168 19.76 13.66 -19.30
N PHE A 169 19.32 13.77 -18.05
CA PHE A 169 19.54 14.93 -17.18
C PHE A 169 20.80 14.80 -16.30
N ASP A 170 21.26 15.92 -15.77
CA ASP A 170 22.40 15.99 -14.86
C ASP A 170 21.99 15.69 -13.41
N ILE A 171 22.53 14.60 -12.85
CA ILE A 171 22.27 14.16 -11.48
C ILE A 171 22.89 15.12 -10.45
N GLY A 172 24.09 15.63 -10.70
CA GLY A 172 24.74 16.59 -9.80
C GLY A 172 23.96 17.90 -9.72
N LEU A 173 23.36 18.32 -10.85
CA LEU A 173 22.45 19.46 -10.87
C LEU A 173 21.19 19.20 -10.05
N LEU A 174 20.61 18.01 -10.16
CA LEU A 174 19.47 17.61 -9.32
C LEU A 174 19.85 17.62 -7.83
N GLU A 175 20.98 17.04 -7.45
CA GLU A 175 21.47 17.02 -6.07
C GLU A 175 21.67 18.42 -5.49
N SER A 176 21.99 19.43 -6.32
CA SER A 176 22.08 20.83 -5.87
C SER A 176 20.76 21.40 -5.30
N PHE A 177 19.61 20.79 -5.61
CA PHE A 177 18.30 21.21 -5.11
C PHE A 177 17.91 20.59 -3.76
N LYS A 178 18.75 19.74 -3.15
CA LYS A 178 18.50 19.25 -1.79
C LYS A 178 18.54 20.45 -0.82
N PRO A 179 17.44 20.77 -0.12
CA PRO A 179 17.43 21.91 0.79
C PRO A 179 18.35 21.67 1.98
N GLY A 180 18.83 22.75 2.59
CA GLY A 180 19.59 22.69 3.85
C GLY A 180 18.72 22.46 5.09
N SER A 181 17.39 22.40 4.94
CA SER A 181 16.41 22.17 6.01
C SER A 181 15.55 20.95 5.73
N ASP A 182 15.03 20.34 6.80
CA ASP A 182 14.10 19.22 6.68
C ASP A 182 12.80 19.62 5.95
N ALA A 183 12.21 18.65 5.25
CA ALA A 183 10.88 18.81 4.67
C ALA A 183 9.80 18.95 5.76
N PRO A 184 8.66 19.62 5.48
CA PRO A 184 7.58 19.72 6.45
C PRO A 184 7.10 18.34 6.92
N THR A 185 6.75 18.23 8.20
CA THR A 185 6.25 16.99 8.79
C THR A 185 4.78 16.75 8.44
N LEU A 186 4.28 15.54 8.70
CA LEU A 186 2.84 15.24 8.63
C LEU A 186 2.04 16.21 9.51
N GLY A 187 2.53 16.48 10.72
CA GLY A 187 1.92 17.40 11.67
C GLY A 187 1.90 18.85 11.19
N ASP A 188 2.98 19.31 10.54
CA ASP A 188 3.03 20.67 10.00
C ASP A 188 1.93 20.90 8.95
N VAL A 189 1.73 19.95 8.04
CA VAL A 189 0.70 20.05 7.00
C VAL A 189 -0.71 19.98 7.60
N VAL A 190 -0.96 19.03 8.50
CA VAL A 190 -2.28 18.92 9.16
C VAL A 190 -2.59 20.18 9.97
N LYS A 191 -1.63 20.70 10.73
CA LYS A 191 -1.78 21.93 11.52
C LYS A 191 -2.04 23.15 10.63
N ALA A 192 -1.32 23.28 9.52
CA ALA A 192 -1.49 24.38 8.59
C ALA A 192 -2.89 24.41 7.96
N LEU A 193 -3.44 23.24 7.61
CA LEU A 193 -4.78 23.13 7.01
C LEU A 193 -5.93 23.31 8.03
N GLY A 194 -5.66 23.06 9.31
CA GLY A 194 -6.63 23.28 10.40
C GLY A 194 -6.71 24.73 10.90
N ALA A 195 -5.85 25.64 10.42
CA ALA A 195 -5.85 27.04 10.82
C ALA A 195 -6.98 27.84 10.13
N GLU A 196 -7.47 28.91 10.77
CA GLU A 196 -8.43 29.84 10.16
C GLU A 196 -7.82 30.55 8.94
N GLN A 197 -6.59 31.03 9.08
CA GLN A 197 -5.76 31.48 7.97
C GLN A 197 -4.78 30.38 7.58
N ILE A 198 -5.01 29.74 6.44
CA ILE A 198 -4.15 28.67 5.95
C ILE A 198 -2.95 29.29 5.24
N ILE A 199 -1.75 28.82 5.60
CA ILE A 199 -0.51 29.08 4.87
C ILE A 199 0.00 27.73 4.37
N ASP A 200 0.03 27.54 3.06
CA ASP A 200 0.56 26.33 2.43
C ASP A 200 2.05 26.17 2.83
N PRO A 201 2.42 25.08 3.51
CA PRO A 201 3.79 24.93 4.02
C PRO A 201 4.83 24.81 2.91
N ILE A 202 4.43 24.30 1.74
CA ILE A 202 5.31 24.07 0.59
C ILE A 202 5.36 25.33 -0.28
N TYR A 203 4.20 25.88 -0.62
CA TYR A 203 4.07 26.94 -1.62
C TYR A 203 3.99 28.35 -1.02
N GLY A 204 3.70 28.50 0.27
CA GLY A 204 3.50 29.81 0.91
C GLY A 204 2.22 30.52 0.47
N LEU A 205 1.34 29.83 -0.24
CA LEU A 205 0.03 30.34 -0.66
C LEU A 205 -0.87 30.53 0.55
N GLN A 206 -1.68 31.59 0.53
CA GLN A 206 -2.62 31.90 1.60
C GLN A 206 -4.05 31.65 1.15
N LEU A 207 -4.87 31.13 2.05
CA LEU A 207 -6.28 30.87 1.80
C LEU A 207 -7.06 30.95 3.12
N GLU A 208 -8.25 31.54 3.07
CA GLU A 208 -9.19 31.48 4.19
C GLU A 208 -9.73 30.05 4.34
N ARG A 209 -9.90 29.57 5.57
CA ARG A 209 -10.43 28.23 5.83
C ARG A 209 -11.79 27.98 5.18
N ALA A 210 -12.65 28.99 5.16
CA ALA A 210 -13.98 28.93 4.53
C ALA A 210 -13.92 28.64 3.03
N ASP A 211 -12.80 28.98 2.37
CA ASP A 211 -12.62 28.72 0.95
C ASP A 211 -11.98 27.35 0.69
N LEU A 212 -11.46 26.64 1.69
CA LEU A 212 -10.79 25.36 1.51
C LEU A 212 -11.80 24.25 1.15
N ILE A 213 -11.59 23.60 0.01
CA ILE A 213 -12.44 22.50 -0.45
C ILE A 213 -11.72 21.16 -0.42
N ASP A 214 -12.52 20.09 -0.40
CA ASP A 214 -12.10 18.70 -0.20
C ASP A 214 -11.37 18.46 1.15
N HIS A 215 -11.60 19.31 2.15
CA HIS A 215 -11.08 19.16 3.52
C HIS A 215 -12.18 18.73 4.50
N VAL A 216 -12.86 17.65 4.14
CA VAL A 216 -13.91 17.03 4.95
C VAL A 216 -13.28 15.87 5.73
N GLU A 217 -13.37 15.93 7.06
CA GLU A 217 -12.96 14.84 7.94
C GLU A 217 -13.94 13.66 7.81
N GLU A 218 -13.38 12.45 7.76
CA GLU A 218 -14.17 11.23 7.78
C GLU A 218 -14.62 10.90 9.21
N ASP A 219 -15.67 10.09 9.33
CA ASP A 219 -16.04 9.47 10.59
C ASP A 219 -14.83 8.75 11.20
N LEU A 220 -14.71 8.90 12.53
CA LEU A 220 -13.71 8.22 13.35
C LEU A 220 -13.72 6.71 13.08
N LEU A 221 -12.56 6.09 13.21
CA LEU A 221 -12.44 4.65 13.07
C LEU A 221 -13.19 3.96 14.22
N SER A 222 -14.03 2.97 13.88
CA SER A 222 -14.64 2.11 14.90
C SER A 222 -13.59 1.27 15.63
N SER A 223 -13.93 0.69 16.78
CA SER A 223 -13.03 -0.21 17.51
C SER A 223 -12.57 -1.41 16.67
N GLU A 224 -13.45 -1.96 15.81
CA GLU A 224 -13.11 -3.01 14.85
C GLU A 224 -12.06 -2.49 13.83
N GLU A 225 -12.28 -1.29 13.28
CA GLU A 225 -11.35 -0.71 12.29
C GLU A 225 -9.99 -0.35 12.90
N VAL A 226 -9.97 0.17 14.14
CA VAL A 226 -8.73 0.43 14.88
C VAL A 226 -7.95 -0.86 15.10
N ARG A 227 -8.64 -1.93 15.51
CA ARG A 227 -8.03 -3.25 15.72
C ARG A 227 -7.44 -3.81 14.43
N ILE A 228 -8.19 -3.77 13.32
CA ILE A 228 -7.70 -4.24 12.01
C ILE A 228 -6.49 -3.41 11.56
N ASN A 229 -6.53 -2.08 11.68
CA ASN A 229 -5.40 -1.23 11.31
C ASN A 229 -4.15 -1.53 12.14
N ARG A 230 -4.29 -1.70 13.47
CA ARG A 230 -3.17 -2.10 14.35
C ARG A 230 -2.58 -3.43 13.92
N ALA A 231 -3.40 -4.43 13.66
CA ALA A 231 -2.91 -5.73 13.21
C ALA A 231 -2.19 -5.65 11.85
N ASN A 232 -2.79 -4.94 10.89
CA ASN A 232 -2.22 -4.76 9.55
C ASN A 232 -0.94 -3.91 9.54
N LYS A 233 -0.70 -3.07 10.55
CA LYS A 233 0.49 -2.22 10.62
C LYS A 233 1.55 -2.77 11.54
N MET A 234 1.20 -3.05 12.80
CA MET A 234 2.16 -3.36 13.86
C MET A 234 2.54 -4.83 13.90
N THR A 235 1.61 -5.72 13.57
CA THR A 235 1.78 -7.18 13.67
C THR A 235 1.57 -7.89 12.34
N HIS A 236 1.81 -7.22 11.20
CA HIS A 236 1.58 -7.82 9.89
C HIS A 236 2.41 -9.09 9.69
N THR A 237 1.78 -10.08 9.08
CA THR A 237 2.26 -11.46 9.01
C THR A 237 3.32 -11.74 7.94
N VAL A 238 3.59 -10.74 7.09
CA VAL A 238 4.39 -10.84 5.86
C VAL A 238 5.33 -9.64 5.77
N TYR A 239 4.78 -8.44 5.93
CA TYR A 239 5.54 -7.21 5.87
C TYR A 239 6.05 -6.76 7.23
N ASN A 240 7.06 -5.90 7.23
CA ASN A 240 7.59 -5.29 8.44
C ASN A 240 6.55 -4.41 9.15
N ALA A 241 6.72 -4.32 10.47
CA ALA A 241 5.94 -3.46 11.32
C ALA A 241 6.00 -1.99 10.86
N MET A 242 4.87 -1.31 11.02
CA MET A 242 4.63 0.08 10.71
C MET A 242 3.95 0.73 11.94
N PRO A 243 4.23 2.00 12.24
CA PRO A 243 3.55 2.70 13.31
C PRO A 243 2.03 2.75 13.11
N PHE A 244 1.32 2.68 14.23
CA PHE A 244 -0.08 3.05 14.35
C PHE A 244 -0.27 3.81 15.68
N PRO A 245 -0.82 5.06 15.66
CA PRO A 245 -1.08 5.87 14.47
C PRO A 245 0.21 6.22 13.70
N ASP A 246 0.06 6.74 12.49
CA ASP A 246 1.16 7.35 11.74
C ASP A 246 1.66 8.59 12.52
N PRO A 247 2.99 8.73 12.72
CA PRO A 247 3.54 9.76 13.59
C PRO A 247 3.54 11.14 12.92
N MET A 248 3.23 12.16 13.71
CA MET A 248 3.04 13.54 13.27
C MET A 248 4.35 14.33 13.16
N ASP A 249 5.41 13.90 13.85
CA ASP A 249 6.69 14.60 14.00
C ASP A 249 7.69 14.38 12.86
N ARG A 250 7.27 13.72 11.77
CA ARG A 250 8.11 13.44 10.61
C ARG A 250 7.31 13.41 9.32
N THR A 251 8.02 13.38 8.20
CA THR A 251 7.42 13.23 6.87
C THR A 251 6.56 11.98 6.74
N VAL A 252 5.43 12.13 6.07
CA VAL A 252 4.50 11.02 5.88
C VAL A 252 5.12 9.94 5.00
N ARG A 253 4.76 8.68 5.21
CA ARG A 253 5.14 7.61 4.27
C ARG A 253 4.37 7.76 2.95
N THR A 254 4.78 7.01 1.92
CA THR A 254 4.16 7.08 0.59
C THR A 254 2.64 6.99 0.64
N ILE A 255 1.96 7.99 0.06
CA ILE A 255 0.53 7.99 -0.17
C ILE A 255 0.25 7.11 -1.38
N THR A 256 -0.64 6.14 -1.22
CA THR A 256 -0.95 5.15 -2.25
C THR A 256 -2.32 5.43 -2.87
N ALA A 257 -2.52 4.95 -4.10
CA ALA A 257 -3.76 5.18 -4.84
C ALA A 257 -4.94 4.30 -4.38
N THR A 258 -4.66 3.25 -3.60
CA THR A 258 -5.69 2.40 -2.99
C THR A 258 -5.61 2.54 -1.49
N CYS A 259 -6.61 3.17 -0.88
CA CYS A 259 -6.69 3.35 0.56
C CYS A 259 -8.09 2.97 1.04
N THR A 260 -8.26 1.75 1.53
CA THR A 260 -9.49 1.36 2.25
C THR A 260 -9.47 1.97 3.66
N ARG A 261 -10.54 1.84 4.44
CA ARG A 261 -10.52 2.33 5.83
C ARG A 261 -9.60 1.54 6.76
N VAL A 262 -9.27 0.29 6.39
CA VAL A 262 -8.55 -0.65 7.26
C VAL A 262 -7.31 -1.32 6.64
N SER A 263 -6.85 -0.84 5.48
CA SER A 263 -5.63 -1.36 4.84
C SER A 263 -4.35 -0.90 5.55
N ARG A 264 -3.28 -1.71 5.45
CA ARG A 264 -1.95 -1.37 5.95
C ARG A 264 -1.45 -0.03 5.40
N GLU A 265 -1.79 0.25 4.15
CA GLU A 265 -1.40 1.45 3.42
C GLU A 265 -2.15 2.71 3.91
N SER A 266 -3.24 2.57 4.66
CA SER A 266 -4.08 3.68 5.11
C SER A 266 -3.34 4.53 6.14
N ILE A 267 -3.21 5.83 5.87
CA ILE A 267 -2.58 6.77 6.81
C ILE A 267 -3.63 7.16 7.84
N VAL A 268 -3.34 6.86 9.10
CA VAL A 268 -4.24 7.05 10.24
C VAL A 268 -3.53 7.90 11.27
N ILE A 269 -4.17 8.97 11.75
CA ILE A 269 -3.65 9.86 12.78
C ILE A 269 -4.58 9.87 13.99
N ALA A 270 -4.04 10.29 15.14
CA ALA A 270 -4.87 10.52 16.33
C ALA A 270 -5.83 11.69 16.05
N ALA A 271 -7.07 11.58 16.53
CA ALA A 271 -8.00 12.70 16.51
C ALA A 271 -7.59 13.69 17.61
N PRO A 272 -7.58 15.01 17.33
CA PRO A 272 -7.04 16.01 18.26
C PRO A 272 -7.86 16.16 19.56
N GLU A 273 -9.16 15.85 19.53
CA GLU A 273 -10.10 16.20 20.60
C GLU A 273 -10.60 15.00 21.43
N GLN A 274 -10.20 13.77 21.07
CA GLN A 274 -10.70 12.55 21.71
C GLN A 274 -9.56 11.56 21.94
N ASP A 275 -9.36 11.17 23.21
CA ASP A 275 -8.37 10.14 23.55
C ASP A 275 -8.75 8.79 22.93
N GLN A 276 -7.75 8.06 22.45
CA GLN A 276 -7.88 6.79 21.74
C GLN A 276 -8.79 6.82 20.49
N ALA A 277 -9.11 8.00 19.96
CA ALA A 277 -9.83 8.15 18.70
C ALA A 277 -8.86 8.37 17.55
N TYR A 278 -9.20 7.81 16.39
CA TYR A 278 -8.34 7.83 15.21
C TYR A 278 -9.14 8.17 13.97
N ARG A 279 -8.54 8.95 13.07
CA ARG A 279 -9.13 9.27 11.77
C ARG A 279 -8.14 9.07 10.64
N ARG A 280 -8.67 8.95 9.42
CA ARG A 280 -7.86 9.02 8.21
C ARG A 280 -7.57 10.48 7.85
N LEU A 281 -6.58 10.66 7.00
CA LEU A 281 -6.35 11.96 6.36
C LEU A 281 -7.49 12.32 5.41
N THR A 282 -7.90 13.58 5.44
CA THR A 282 -8.78 14.20 4.43
C THR A 282 -8.12 14.17 3.05
N LEU A 283 -8.92 14.38 2.01
CA LEU A 283 -8.42 14.45 0.64
C LEU A 283 -7.42 15.61 0.48
N ARG A 284 -7.74 16.79 1.03
CA ARG A 284 -6.85 17.96 0.98
C ARG A 284 -5.53 17.76 1.73
N GLU A 285 -5.55 17.13 2.90
CA GLU A 285 -4.32 16.75 3.63
C GLU A 285 -3.44 15.84 2.77
N ARG A 286 -4.03 14.81 2.15
CA ARG A 286 -3.31 13.90 1.24
C ARG A 286 -2.73 14.64 0.03
N ALA A 287 -3.48 15.54 -0.58
CA ALA A 287 -3.03 16.30 -1.73
C ALA A 287 -1.81 17.18 -1.38
N CYS A 288 -1.86 17.91 -0.26
CA CYS A 288 -0.76 18.76 0.18
C CYS A 288 0.46 17.92 0.58
N LEU A 289 0.26 16.80 1.26
CA LEU A 289 1.35 15.85 1.56
C LEU A 289 1.92 15.16 0.31
N GLN A 290 1.12 15.01 -0.75
CA GLN A 290 1.58 14.59 -2.07
C GLN A 290 2.36 15.69 -2.81
N GLY A 291 2.41 16.90 -2.25
CA GLY A 291 3.13 18.03 -2.81
C GLY A 291 2.32 18.85 -3.81
N PHE A 292 0.99 18.73 -3.84
CA PHE A 292 0.13 19.65 -4.59
C PHE A 292 -0.12 20.94 -3.82
N PRO A 293 -0.26 22.09 -4.49
CA PRO A 293 -0.63 23.34 -3.83
C PRO A 293 -2.07 23.28 -3.32
N ILE A 294 -2.38 24.01 -2.25
CA ILE A 294 -3.74 24.14 -1.69
C ILE A 294 -4.78 24.62 -2.73
N THR A 295 -4.35 25.29 -3.79
CA THR A 295 -5.21 25.78 -4.89
C THR A 295 -5.58 24.70 -5.92
N PHE A 296 -4.87 23.57 -5.97
CA PHE A 296 -5.10 22.49 -6.94
C PHE A 296 -6.42 21.76 -6.68
N GLN A 297 -7.17 21.43 -7.73
CA GLN A 297 -8.49 20.79 -7.62
C GLN A 297 -8.56 19.44 -8.32
N PHE A 298 -9.33 18.50 -7.79
CA PHE A 298 -9.48 17.15 -8.34
C PHE A 298 -10.91 16.94 -8.85
N TYR A 299 -11.07 16.57 -10.12
CA TYR A 299 -12.38 16.41 -10.78
C TYR A 299 -12.74 14.93 -10.95
N GLY A 300 -12.91 14.25 -9.81
CA GLY A 300 -13.39 12.87 -9.78
C GLY A 300 -14.91 12.80 -9.51
N ALA A 301 -15.56 11.77 -10.03
CA ALA A 301 -17.00 11.54 -9.84
C ALA A 301 -17.35 11.07 -8.40
N ASN A 302 -16.37 10.56 -7.66
CA ASN A 302 -16.52 10.15 -6.26
C ASN A 302 -15.22 10.31 -5.48
N TYR A 303 -15.31 10.18 -4.16
CA TYR A 303 -14.18 10.35 -3.23
C TYR A 303 -13.02 9.41 -3.57
N GLY A 304 -13.31 8.13 -3.82
CA GLY A 304 -12.31 7.12 -4.19
C GLY A 304 -11.52 7.46 -5.46
N GLN A 305 -12.17 8.01 -6.49
CA GLN A 305 -11.48 8.47 -7.70
C GLN A 305 -10.48 9.59 -7.38
N LYS A 306 -10.87 10.58 -6.58
CA LYS A 306 -9.97 11.68 -6.20
C LYS A 306 -8.78 11.18 -5.37
N LEU A 307 -8.98 10.22 -4.46
CA LEU A 307 -7.88 9.57 -3.73
C LEU A 307 -6.91 8.84 -4.67
N ARG A 308 -7.43 8.12 -5.67
CA ARG A 308 -6.63 7.40 -6.65
C ARG A 308 -5.79 8.35 -7.51
N MET A 309 -6.35 9.49 -7.89
CA MET A 309 -5.62 10.57 -8.59
C MET A 309 -4.40 11.05 -7.80
N ILE A 310 -4.59 11.34 -6.50
CA ILE A 310 -3.52 11.82 -5.62
C ILE A 310 -2.41 10.77 -5.48
N GLY A 311 -2.75 9.52 -5.14
CA GLY A 311 -1.75 8.49 -4.88
C GLY A 311 -0.91 8.08 -6.10
N ASN A 312 -1.50 8.18 -7.30
CA ASN A 312 -0.81 7.87 -8.56
C ASN A 312 0.08 9.00 -9.07
N ALA A 313 -0.13 10.25 -8.64
CA ALA A 313 0.58 11.40 -9.18
C ALA A 313 2.07 11.43 -8.79
N VAL A 314 2.89 12.02 -9.67
CA VAL A 314 4.20 12.56 -9.31
C VAL A 314 4.00 13.89 -8.56
N PRO A 315 4.69 14.14 -7.43
CA PRO A 315 4.61 15.42 -6.73
C PRO A 315 4.98 16.60 -7.64
N PRO A 316 4.10 17.60 -7.83
CA PRO A 316 4.39 18.73 -8.71
C PRO A 316 5.49 19.64 -8.17
N ALA A 317 5.62 19.75 -6.85
CA ALA A 317 6.75 20.46 -6.22
C ALA A 317 8.12 19.83 -6.58
N PHE A 318 8.21 18.49 -6.66
CA PHE A 318 9.43 17.82 -7.16
C PHE A 318 9.60 18.01 -8.68
N SER A 319 8.49 17.95 -9.42
CA SER A 319 8.50 18.15 -10.88
C SER A 319 8.96 19.57 -11.27
N PHE A 320 8.74 20.57 -10.41
CA PHE A 320 9.30 21.91 -10.57
C PHE A 320 10.83 21.90 -10.53
N LEU A 321 11.43 21.22 -9.54
CA LEU A 321 12.89 21.08 -9.43
C LEU A 321 13.45 20.39 -10.68
N MET A 322 12.82 19.29 -11.11
CA MET A 322 13.18 18.61 -12.35
C MET A 322 13.03 19.52 -13.57
N GLY A 323 12.00 20.37 -13.63
CA GLY A 323 11.84 21.35 -14.70
C GLY A 323 13.01 22.35 -14.78
N ARG A 324 13.60 22.74 -13.65
CA ARG A 324 14.83 23.57 -13.62
C ARG A 324 16.06 22.78 -14.05
N VAL A 325 16.20 21.54 -13.59
CA VAL A 325 17.29 20.63 -13.98
C VAL A 325 17.27 20.37 -15.49
N LEU A 326 16.10 20.13 -16.09
CA LEU A 326 15.93 19.92 -17.54
C LEU A 326 16.16 21.20 -18.37
N GLN A 327 16.24 22.36 -17.72
CA GLN A 327 16.67 23.61 -18.35
C GLN A 327 18.17 23.87 -18.17
N GLY A 328 18.90 23.01 -17.43
CA GLY A 328 20.30 23.22 -17.08
C GLY A 328 20.50 24.27 -15.98
N CYS A 329 19.46 24.58 -15.20
CA CYS A 329 19.52 25.55 -14.11
C CYS A 329 19.70 24.87 -12.75
N GLY A 330 20.72 25.29 -11.98
CA GLY A 330 20.92 24.83 -10.60
C GLY A 330 20.06 25.59 -9.59
N ALA A 331 20.15 25.19 -8.32
CA ALA A 331 19.34 25.77 -7.24
C ALA A 331 19.53 27.28 -7.08
N GLU A 332 20.78 27.75 -7.01
CA GLU A 332 21.12 29.18 -6.84
C GLU A 332 20.62 30.08 -7.99
N ALA A 333 20.52 29.53 -9.19
CA ALA A 333 20.07 30.25 -10.39
C ALA A 333 18.56 30.09 -10.64
N SER A 334 17.83 29.44 -9.73
CA SER A 334 16.41 29.15 -9.88
C SER A 334 15.58 29.97 -8.88
N PRO A 335 14.41 30.48 -9.29
CA PRO A 335 13.48 31.05 -8.33
C PRO A 335 13.07 29.98 -7.32
N SER A 336 12.75 30.39 -6.10
CA SER A 336 12.14 29.49 -5.13
C SER A 336 10.76 29.03 -5.62
N LEU A 337 10.31 27.86 -5.16
CA LEU A 337 8.96 27.37 -5.48
C LEU A 337 7.88 28.37 -5.00
N ARG A 338 8.12 29.05 -3.89
CA ARG A 338 7.23 30.10 -3.37
C ARG A 338 7.13 31.29 -4.30
N GLU A 339 8.23 31.71 -4.93
CA GLU A 339 8.22 32.79 -5.93
C GLU A 339 7.52 32.37 -7.22
N ALA A 340 7.83 31.17 -7.71
CA ALA A 340 7.24 30.63 -8.95
C ALA A 340 5.73 30.41 -8.84
N SER A 341 5.21 30.18 -7.63
CA SER A 341 3.80 29.84 -7.39
C SER A 341 2.91 31.01 -6.98
N ARG A 342 3.44 32.24 -6.82
CA ARG A 342 2.67 33.41 -6.32
C ARG A 342 1.38 33.68 -7.09
N GLU A 343 1.38 33.37 -8.39
CA GLU A 343 0.24 33.60 -9.27
C GLU A 343 -0.69 32.38 -9.43
N LEU A 344 -0.41 31.27 -8.73
CA LEU A 344 -1.29 30.11 -8.75
C LEU A 344 -2.66 30.46 -8.17
N LYS A 345 -3.69 30.27 -9.00
CA LYS A 345 -5.08 30.47 -8.62
C LYS A 345 -5.83 29.16 -8.72
N ARG A 346 -6.88 29.06 -7.93
CA ARG A 346 -7.84 27.95 -8.06
C ARG A 346 -8.47 27.98 -9.46
N PRO A 347 -8.54 26.84 -10.18
CA PRO A 347 -9.25 26.76 -11.45
C PRO A 347 -10.76 26.96 -11.29
N LYS A 348 -11.40 27.42 -12.35
CA LYS A 348 -12.87 27.55 -12.46
C LYS A 348 -13.36 26.72 -13.67
N PRO A 349 -14.52 26.04 -13.58
CA PRO A 349 -15.38 25.90 -12.39
C PRO A 349 -14.75 25.00 -11.33
N ILE A 350 -15.14 25.14 -10.06
CA ILE A 350 -14.71 24.24 -8.98
C ILE A 350 -15.29 22.83 -9.19
N PRO A 351 -14.64 21.76 -8.69
CA PRO A 351 -15.16 20.41 -8.79
C PRO A 351 -16.46 20.24 -7.99
N ALA A 352 -17.26 19.25 -8.38
CA ALA A 352 -18.41 18.83 -7.61
C ALA A 352 -17.99 18.31 -6.22
N GLU A 353 -18.87 18.52 -5.24
CA GLU A 353 -18.69 17.96 -3.91
C GLU A 353 -18.77 16.43 -3.97
N THR A 354 -17.77 15.78 -3.39
CA THR A 354 -17.73 14.31 -3.27
C THR A 354 -17.44 14.00 -1.81
N PRO A 355 -18.48 13.86 -0.97
CA PRO A 355 -18.27 13.60 0.45
C PRO A 355 -17.53 12.26 0.63
N PRO A 356 -16.79 12.08 1.73
CA PRO A 356 -16.19 10.80 2.04
C PRO A 356 -17.21 9.68 2.08
N ASP A 357 -16.77 8.47 1.73
CA ASP A 357 -17.62 7.28 1.84
C ASP A 357 -18.03 7.08 3.30
N ARG A 358 -19.33 6.83 3.53
CA ARG A 358 -19.84 6.45 4.84
C ARG A 358 -19.27 5.08 5.23
N ALA A 359 -19.12 4.83 6.52
CA ALA A 359 -18.78 3.50 7.01
C ALA A 359 -19.73 2.45 6.41
N GLY A 360 -19.17 1.35 5.90
CA GLY A 360 -19.95 0.29 5.30
C GLY A 360 -20.87 -0.34 6.34
N ALA A 361 -22.18 -0.27 6.13
CA ALA A 361 -23.16 -0.91 7.03
C ALA A 361 -23.22 -2.42 6.84
N ARG A 362 -22.80 -2.92 5.67
CA ARG A 362 -22.77 -4.33 5.27
C ARG A 362 -21.58 -4.58 4.35
N TYR A 363 -21.01 -5.77 4.43
CA TYR A 363 -19.91 -6.22 3.57
C TYR A 363 -20.33 -7.44 2.74
N PRO A 364 -19.64 -7.73 1.62
CA PRO A 364 -19.91 -8.94 0.81
C PRO A 364 -19.83 -10.22 1.64
N ALA A 365 -20.67 -11.22 1.32
CA ALA A 365 -20.71 -12.51 2.03
C ALA A 365 -19.35 -13.23 2.06
N ASN A 366 -18.51 -12.99 1.05
CA ASN A 366 -17.15 -13.53 0.93
C ASN A 366 -16.07 -12.63 1.57
N ARG A 367 -16.42 -11.76 2.53
CA ARG A 367 -15.44 -10.94 3.27
C ARG A 367 -14.44 -11.86 3.96
N THR A 368 -13.17 -11.71 3.61
CA THR A 368 -12.07 -12.48 4.21
C THR A 368 -11.73 -11.96 5.62
N PHE A 369 -11.32 -12.85 6.49
CA PHE A 369 -10.75 -12.63 7.81
C PHE A 369 -9.42 -13.39 7.85
N LYS A 370 -8.34 -12.73 8.25
CA LYS A 370 -7.02 -13.34 8.35
C LYS A 370 -6.16 -12.57 9.32
N PHE A 371 -6.03 -13.07 10.54
CA PHE A 371 -5.28 -12.41 11.60
C PHE A 371 -4.45 -13.42 12.38
N ALA A 372 -3.22 -13.03 12.74
CA ALA A 372 -2.38 -13.85 13.60
C ALA A 372 -2.97 -13.93 15.01
N ILE A 373 -2.82 -15.08 15.64
CA ILE A 373 -3.11 -15.26 17.07
C ILE A 373 -1.91 -14.65 17.84
N PRO A 374 -2.10 -13.57 18.62
CA PRO A 374 -1.00 -12.76 19.15
C PRO A 374 0.11 -13.53 19.90
N SER A 375 -0.27 -14.39 20.84
CA SER A 375 0.61 -15.24 21.66
C SER A 375 1.33 -16.33 20.86
N LEU A 376 0.76 -16.69 19.71
CA LEU A 376 1.29 -17.72 18.81
C LEU A 376 1.95 -17.11 17.55
N GLN A 377 2.31 -15.83 17.60
CA GLN A 377 2.91 -15.11 16.49
C GLN A 377 4.41 -14.85 16.71
N LEU A 378 5.26 -15.44 15.86
CA LEU A 378 6.72 -15.24 15.90
C LEU A 378 7.22 -14.37 14.73
N LYS A 379 6.51 -13.28 14.44
CA LYS A 379 6.76 -12.37 13.30
C LYS A 379 6.68 -13.06 11.92
N SER A 380 7.28 -12.46 10.88
CA SER A 380 7.20 -12.99 9.52
C SER A 380 7.82 -14.39 9.41
N GLY A 381 7.14 -15.24 8.64
CA GLY A 381 7.58 -16.58 8.31
C GLY A 381 7.14 -17.68 9.28
N VAL A 382 6.87 -17.42 10.57
CA VAL A 382 6.37 -18.46 11.52
C VAL A 382 5.25 -17.91 12.39
N ARG A 383 4.05 -18.48 12.28
CA ARG A 383 2.84 -17.94 12.94
C ARG A 383 1.65 -18.90 12.83
N PHE A 384 0.72 -18.73 13.74
CA PHE A 384 -0.64 -19.27 13.64
C PHE A 384 -1.62 -18.13 13.33
N GLU A 385 -2.53 -18.35 12.39
CA GLU A 385 -3.54 -17.39 11.96
C GLU A 385 -4.93 -18.01 12.08
N LEU A 386 -5.91 -17.25 12.55
CA LEU A 386 -7.32 -17.56 12.31
C LEU A 386 -7.70 -16.95 10.96
N ASP A 387 -8.14 -17.79 10.03
CA ASP A 387 -8.62 -17.38 8.72
C ASP A 387 -9.94 -18.05 8.32
N ASN A 388 -10.60 -17.44 7.36
CA ASN A 388 -11.74 -18.05 6.66
C ASN A 388 -11.42 -18.27 5.18
N ASP A 389 -11.93 -19.37 4.64
CA ASP A 389 -11.90 -19.68 3.21
C ASP A 389 -13.32 -19.61 2.65
N CYS A 390 -13.55 -18.64 1.76
CA CYS A 390 -14.85 -18.39 1.15
C CYS A 390 -14.94 -18.96 -0.28
N SER A 391 -13.99 -19.83 -0.69
CA SER A 391 -13.99 -20.40 -2.05
C SER A 391 -14.95 -21.58 -2.22
N GLY A 392 -15.33 -22.24 -1.12
CA GLY A 392 -16.25 -23.38 -1.11
C GLY A 392 -17.73 -22.98 -1.02
N ALA A 393 -18.60 -24.01 -1.01
CA ALA A 393 -20.04 -23.83 -0.79
C ALA A 393 -20.38 -23.34 0.63
N VAL A 394 -19.52 -23.66 1.61
CA VAL A 394 -19.61 -23.18 2.99
C VAL A 394 -18.28 -22.51 3.34
N VAL A 395 -18.35 -21.51 4.20
CA VAL A 395 -17.15 -20.83 4.71
C VAL A 395 -16.41 -21.74 5.70
N ASP A 396 -15.17 -22.08 5.37
CA ASP A 396 -14.28 -22.88 6.23
C ASP A 396 -13.47 -21.96 7.13
N TRP A 397 -13.79 -21.94 8.43
CA TRP A 397 -13.02 -21.25 9.46
C TRP A 397 -11.96 -22.19 10.01
N ARG A 398 -10.72 -21.71 10.13
CA ARG A 398 -9.59 -22.55 10.57
C ARG A 398 -8.47 -21.75 11.22
N VAL A 399 -7.72 -22.46 12.06
CA VAL A 399 -6.38 -22.07 12.49
C VAL A 399 -5.37 -22.66 11.49
N SER A 400 -4.66 -21.77 10.79
CA SER A 400 -3.59 -22.13 9.87
C SER A 400 -2.23 -21.93 10.50
N PHE A 401 -1.37 -22.94 10.40
CA PHE A 401 0.04 -22.80 10.77
C PHE A 401 0.90 -22.54 9.54
N TYR A 402 1.69 -21.48 9.58
CA TYR A 402 2.68 -21.17 8.57
C TYR A 402 4.08 -21.16 9.18
N PHE A 403 5.06 -21.71 8.47
CA PHE A 403 6.47 -21.68 8.86
C PHE A 403 7.39 -21.50 7.64
N GLY A 404 8.64 -21.07 7.87
CA GLY A 404 9.64 -20.87 6.82
C GLY A 404 10.20 -19.46 6.77
N THR A 405 10.69 -19.06 5.59
CA THR A 405 11.18 -17.70 5.35
C THR A 405 10.12 -16.86 4.63
N SER A 406 10.28 -15.53 4.60
CA SER A 406 9.40 -14.65 3.83
C SER A 406 9.39 -14.94 2.31
N LYS A 407 10.37 -15.70 1.81
CA LYS A 407 10.49 -16.10 0.39
C LYS A 407 10.02 -17.55 0.13
N ALA A 408 9.87 -18.35 1.17
CA ALA A 408 9.48 -19.75 1.10
C ALA A 408 8.69 -20.10 2.37
N ILE A 409 7.37 -19.91 2.28
CA ILE A 409 6.41 -20.17 3.35
C ILE A 409 5.78 -21.54 3.08
N HIS A 410 5.75 -22.37 4.12
CA HIS A 410 5.14 -23.69 4.18
C HIS A 410 3.99 -23.67 5.19
N SER A 411 3.13 -24.68 5.15
CA SER A 411 2.02 -24.86 6.10
C SER A 411 1.81 -26.33 6.42
N ILE A 412 1.24 -26.60 7.59
CA ILE A 412 0.80 -27.93 8.02
C ILE A 412 -0.72 -27.89 8.15
N VAL A 413 -1.39 -28.93 7.67
CA VAL A 413 -2.82 -29.10 7.90
C VAL A 413 -3.01 -29.56 9.34
N LEU A 414 -3.66 -28.75 10.18
CA LEU A 414 -3.93 -29.12 11.57
C LEU A 414 -5.29 -29.81 11.63
N ASP A 415 -5.30 -31.13 11.70
CA ASP A 415 -6.50 -31.98 11.71
C ASP A 415 -6.40 -33.08 12.79
N GLU A 416 -7.39 -33.99 12.81
CA GLU A 416 -7.42 -35.14 13.73
C GLU A 416 -6.20 -36.06 13.58
N GLY A 417 -5.58 -36.12 12.39
CA GLY A 417 -4.35 -36.88 12.18
C GLY A 417 -3.18 -36.29 12.96
N ILE A 418 -2.99 -34.97 12.87
CA ILE A 418 -2.00 -34.25 13.69
C ILE A 418 -2.33 -34.35 15.18
N ARG A 419 -3.60 -34.23 15.56
CA ARG A 419 -4.04 -34.38 16.96
C ARG A 419 -3.69 -35.75 17.52
N GLY A 420 -4.04 -36.81 16.79
CA GLY A 420 -3.71 -38.19 17.15
C GLY A 420 -2.20 -38.39 17.26
N ARG A 421 -1.42 -37.83 16.32
CA ARG A 421 0.04 -37.91 16.36
C ARG A 421 0.62 -37.21 17.58
N LEU A 422 0.18 -35.99 17.88
CA LEU A 422 0.60 -35.26 19.08
C LEU A 422 0.31 -36.06 20.35
N SER A 423 -0.89 -36.65 20.47
CA SER A 423 -1.27 -37.46 21.63
C SER A 423 -0.36 -38.67 21.87
N LEU A 424 0.24 -39.24 20.82
CA LEU A 424 1.18 -40.35 20.92
C LEU A 424 2.60 -39.91 21.29
N GLU A 425 2.96 -38.65 21.02
CA GLU A 425 4.31 -38.14 21.19
C GLU A 425 4.52 -37.35 22.48
N VAL A 426 3.47 -36.70 23.00
CA VAL A 426 3.55 -36.00 24.29
C VAL A 426 3.61 -37.01 25.44
N SER A 427 4.49 -36.78 26.42
CA SER A 427 4.58 -37.65 27.60
C SER A 427 3.27 -37.65 28.40
N SER A 428 3.05 -38.69 29.21
CA SER A 428 1.88 -38.74 30.11
C SER A 428 1.83 -37.58 31.10
N ALA A 429 2.98 -37.01 31.45
CA ALA A 429 3.05 -35.86 32.34
C ALA A 429 2.59 -34.59 31.61
N LEU A 430 3.12 -34.37 30.40
CA LEU A 430 2.72 -33.25 29.55
C LEU A 430 1.24 -33.34 29.15
N GLN A 431 0.72 -34.52 28.83
CA GLN A 431 -0.72 -34.74 28.59
C GLN A 431 -1.57 -34.26 29.77
N LYS A 432 -1.21 -34.63 31.01
CA LYS A 432 -1.93 -34.19 32.21
C LYS A 432 -1.90 -32.68 32.39
N ALA A 433 -0.81 -32.02 31.97
CA ALA A 433 -0.68 -30.57 32.04
C ALA A 433 -1.56 -29.85 30.99
N VAL A 434 -1.60 -30.34 29.74
CA VAL A 434 -2.30 -29.64 28.64
C VAL A 434 -3.78 -30.02 28.50
N ASN A 435 -4.17 -31.25 28.84
CA ASN A 435 -5.54 -31.75 28.62
C ASN A 435 -6.64 -30.88 29.26
N PRO A 436 -6.52 -30.40 30.52
CA PRO A 436 -7.54 -29.54 31.11
C PRO A 436 -7.79 -28.27 30.29
N VAL A 437 -6.73 -27.69 29.72
CA VAL A 437 -6.79 -26.49 28.88
C VAL A 437 -7.45 -26.82 27.54
N LEU A 438 -7.10 -27.94 26.92
CA LEU A 438 -7.66 -28.40 25.64
C LEU A 438 -9.14 -28.80 25.75
N GLU A 439 -9.56 -29.39 26.87
CA GLU A 439 -10.96 -29.72 27.14
C GLU A 439 -11.82 -28.46 27.26
N GLN A 440 -11.32 -27.43 27.96
CA GLN A 440 -12.00 -26.14 28.05
C GLN A 440 -12.12 -25.45 26.68
N LEU A 441 -11.04 -25.46 25.90
CA LEU A 441 -11.03 -24.94 24.53
C LEU A 441 -12.04 -25.68 23.64
N SER A 442 -12.09 -27.01 23.73
CA SER A 442 -13.03 -27.82 22.95
C SER A 442 -14.48 -27.48 23.27
N ARG A 443 -14.84 -27.44 24.57
CA ARG A 443 -16.19 -27.08 25.02
C ARG A 443 -16.61 -25.70 24.53
N PHE A 444 -15.73 -24.71 24.63
CA PHE A 444 -16.04 -23.38 24.13
C PHE A 444 -16.38 -23.39 22.63
N VAL A 445 -15.55 -24.06 21.81
CA VAL A 445 -15.76 -24.09 20.35
C VAL A 445 -17.00 -24.88 19.98
N GLU A 446 -17.34 -25.94 20.72
CA GLU A 446 -18.57 -26.71 20.53
C GLU A 446 -19.83 -25.89 20.83
N ASP A 447 -19.78 -25.05 21.87
CA ASP A 447 -20.89 -24.17 22.29
C ASP A 447 -20.98 -22.88 21.45
N ALA A 448 -19.93 -22.56 20.70
CA ALA A 448 -19.83 -21.36 19.87
C ALA A 448 -20.78 -21.39 18.66
N ASP A 449 -21.48 -20.28 18.41
CA ASP A 449 -22.26 -20.08 17.18
C ASP A 449 -21.35 -19.72 15.99
N ILE A 450 -20.56 -20.69 15.55
CA ILE A 450 -19.63 -20.58 14.41
C ILE A 450 -20.40 -20.44 13.09
N ALA A 451 -21.60 -21.04 12.98
CA ALA A 451 -22.42 -21.01 11.78
C ALA A 451 -22.80 -19.58 11.37
N ASN A 452 -23.15 -18.74 12.35
CA ASN A 452 -23.50 -17.33 12.12
C ASN A 452 -22.26 -16.39 12.12
N MET A 453 -21.05 -16.89 12.37
CA MET A 453 -19.87 -16.04 12.55
C MET A 453 -19.49 -15.26 11.27
N GLN A 454 -19.71 -15.85 10.09
CA GLN A 454 -19.47 -15.17 8.80
C GLN A 454 -20.50 -14.07 8.53
N THR A 455 -21.78 -14.33 8.81
CA THR A 455 -22.86 -13.34 8.66
C THR A 455 -22.69 -12.19 9.66
N VAL A 456 -22.21 -12.46 10.88
CA VAL A 456 -21.79 -11.42 11.84
C VAL A 456 -20.59 -10.63 11.29
N TRP A 457 -19.57 -11.30 10.76
CA TRP A 457 -18.38 -10.63 10.19
C TRP A 457 -18.70 -9.71 9.01
N THR A 458 -19.74 -10.06 8.26
CA THR A 458 -20.21 -9.29 7.11
C THR A 458 -21.25 -8.23 7.48
N HIS A 459 -21.59 -8.10 8.77
CA HIS A 459 -22.60 -7.20 9.33
C HIS A 459 -24.00 -7.46 8.75
N GLN A 460 -24.31 -8.72 8.44
CA GLN A 460 -25.60 -9.15 7.86
C GLN A 460 -26.42 -10.05 8.79
N GLY A 461 -25.78 -10.72 9.75
CA GLY A 461 -26.42 -11.64 10.68
C GLY A 461 -26.84 -11.00 12.01
N PRO A 462 -27.72 -11.66 12.79
CA PRO A 462 -27.99 -11.29 14.17
C PRO A 462 -26.70 -11.38 15.01
N GLY A 463 -26.68 -10.74 16.20
CA GLY A 463 -25.54 -10.83 17.12
C GLY A 463 -25.15 -12.27 17.50
N GLY A 464 -23.96 -12.45 18.06
CA GLY A 464 -23.40 -13.76 18.37
C GLY A 464 -21.89 -13.68 18.53
N ILE A 465 -21.19 -14.80 18.29
CA ILE A 465 -19.72 -14.82 18.32
C ILE A 465 -19.17 -14.05 17.12
N ARG A 466 -18.30 -13.08 17.41
CA ARG A 466 -17.53 -12.34 16.40
C ARG A 466 -16.21 -13.07 16.14
N PRO A 467 -15.67 -13.02 14.92
CA PRO A 467 -14.36 -13.63 14.62
C PRO A 467 -13.24 -13.16 15.57
N PHE A 468 -13.27 -11.88 15.96
CA PHE A 468 -12.30 -11.34 16.90
C PHE A 468 -12.46 -11.87 18.33
N MET A 469 -13.66 -12.27 18.76
CA MET A 469 -13.87 -12.94 20.04
C MET A 469 -13.27 -14.35 20.02
N LEU A 470 -13.46 -15.09 18.91
CA LEU A 470 -12.81 -16.38 18.74
C LEU A 470 -11.29 -16.22 18.71
N LEU A 471 -10.77 -15.20 18.01
CA LEU A 471 -9.33 -14.91 17.98
C LEU A 471 -8.76 -14.61 19.37
N ASP A 472 -9.43 -13.78 20.17
CA ASP A 472 -9.01 -13.45 21.55
C ASP A 472 -9.01 -14.69 22.43
N MET A 473 -10.04 -15.53 22.32
CA MET A 473 -10.09 -16.77 23.09
C MET A 473 -9.00 -17.76 22.68
N LEU A 474 -8.71 -17.90 21.39
CA LEU A 474 -7.58 -18.71 20.91
C LEU A 474 -6.24 -18.19 21.44
N ASP A 475 -6.13 -16.88 21.62
CA ASP A 475 -4.96 -16.22 22.19
C ASP A 475 -4.75 -16.54 23.67
N ASP A 476 -5.82 -16.46 24.46
CA ASP A 476 -5.82 -16.79 25.89
C ASP A 476 -5.47 -18.27 26.13
N PHE A 477 -6.05 -19.17 25.31
CA PHE A 477 -5.73 -20.59 25.38
C PHE A 477 -4.31 -20.91 24.88
N GLY A 478 -3.84 -20.21 23.85
CA GLY A 478 -2.44 -20.30 23.39
C GLY A 478 -1.46 -19.93 24.50
N SER A 479 -1.73 -18.83 25.21
CA SER A 479 -0.95 -18.40 26.37
C SER A 479 -0.99 -19.42 27.51
N SER A 480 -2.18 -19.92 27.85
CA SER A 480 -2.36 -20.92 28.91
C SER A 480 -1.63 -22.22 28.61
N LEU A 481 -1.63 -22.66 27.35
CA LEU A 481 -0.89 -23.84 26.91
C LEU A 481 0.62 -23.63 26.98
N MET A 482 1.13 -22.46 26.59
CA MET A 482 2.56 -22.15 26.75
C MET A 482 2.99 -22.28 28.22
N THR A 483 2.20 -21.74 29.16
CA THR A 483 2.45 -21.91 30.60
C THR A 483 2.42 -23.37 31.04
N ALA A 484 1.47 -24.16 30.54
CA ALA A 484 1.38 -25.59 30.86
C ALA A 484 2.56 -26.41 30.30
N ILE A 485 3.14 -25.99 29.17
CA ILE A 485 4.27 -26.64 28.50
C ILE A 485 5.61 -26.28 29.15
N GLU A 486 5.72 -25.14 29.84
CA GLU A 486 6.99 -24.61 30.38
C GLU A 486 7.78 -25.63 31.22
N ALA A 487 7.09 -26.42 32.06
CA ALA A 487 7.71 -27.46 32.89
C ALA A 487 8.17 -28.73 32.11
N HIS A 488 7.90 -28.78 30.81
CA HIS A 488 8.15 -29.88 29.88
C HIS A 488 8.77 -29.38 28.56
N ALA A 489 9.38 -28.19 28.57
CA ALA A 489 9.88 -27.50 27.38
C ALA A 489 10.89 -28.33 26.58
N GLU A 490 11.64 -29.22 27.24
CA GLU A 490 12.62 -30.11 26.63
C GLU A 490 12.01 -31.17 25.69
N GLU A 491 10.72 -31.48 25.84
CA GLU A 491 10.01 -32.41 24.97
C GLU A 491 9.65 -31.76 23.61
N ALA A 492 9.36 -30.45 23.61
CA ALA A 492 8.76 -29.75 22.48
C ALA A 492 9.59 -29.81 21.18
N PRO A 493 10.93 -29.64 21.17
CA PRO A 493 11.71 -29.71 19.94
C PRO A 493 11.60 -31.06 19.21
N LYS A 494 11.60 -32.17 19.97
CA LYS A 494 11.52 -33.53 19.41
C LYS A 494 10.14 -33.79 18.80
N ILE A 495 9.10 -33.35 19.49
CA ILE A 495 7.71 -33.45 19.02
C ILE A 495 7.56 -32.68 17.69
N ILE A 496 8.02 -31.43 17.63
CA ILE A 496 7.91 -30.62 16.41
C ILE A 496 8.66 -31.26 15.24
N GLU A 497 9.88 -31.74 15.47
CA GLU A 497 10.65 -32.41 14.43
C GLU A 497 9.89 -33.62 13.88
N SER A 498 9.28 -34.41 14.76
CA SER A 498 8.50 -35.58 14.36
C SER A 498 7.22 -35.21 13.60
N ILE A 499 6.49 -34.17 14.02
CA ILE A 499 5.33 -33.64 13.30
C ILE A 499 5.72 -33.12 11.90
N ILE A 500 6.82 -32.38 11.78
CA ILE A 500 7.32 -31.89 10.49
C ILE A 500 7.68 -33.07 9.57
N ARG A 501 8.34 -34.10 10.11
CA ARG A 501 8.67 -35.34 9.36
C ARG A 501 7.42 -36.11 8.94
N TYR A 502 6.41 -36.18 9.80
CA TYR A 502 5.13 -36.81 9.49
C TYR A 502 4.45 -36.14 8.28
N GLN A 503 4.43 -34.80 8.24
CA GLN A 503 3.76 -34.06 7.17
C GLN A 503 4.57 -33.99 5.86
N HIS A 504 5.90 -33.87 5.94
CA HIS A 504 6.76 -33.58 4.78
C HIS A 504 7.68 -34.74 4.37
N GLY A 505 7.67 -35.85 5.10
CA GLY A 505 8.47 -37.04 4.78
C GLY A 505 9.96 -36.73 4.59
N ALA A 506 10.54 -37.23 3.51
CA ALA A 506 11.95 -37.04 3.17
C ALA A 506 12.36 -35.58 2.94
N ALA A 507 11.41 -34.69 2.63
CA ALA A 507 11.70 -33.27 2.41
C ALA A 507 11.89 -32.48 3.73
N ALA A 508 11.50 -33.06 4.87
CA ALA A 508 11.46 -32.38 6.17
C ALA A 508 12.79 -31.73 6.57
N SER A 509 13.93 -32.39 6.36
CA SER A 509 15.27 -31.90 6.74
C SER A 509 15.77 -30.74 5.87
N SER A 510 15.18 -30.55 4.69
CA SER A 510 15.55 -29.52 3.72
C SER A 510 14.73 -28.24 3.84
N LEU A 511 13.72 -28.22 4.71
CA LEU A 511 12.80 -27.09 4.81
C LEU A 511 13.50 -25.86 5.39
N PRO A 512 13.27 -24.67 4.82
CA PRO A 512 13.75 -23.43 5.41
C PRO A 512 13.07 -23.17 6.75
N GLY A 513 13.79 -22.53 7.68
CA GLY A 513 13.21 -22.03 8.93
C GLY A 513 13.09 -23.03 10.08
N LEU A 514 13.56 -24.28 9.93
CA LEU A 514 13.55 -25.29 11.00
C LEU A 514 14.22 -24.83 12.30
N GLY A 515 15.35 -24.11 12.19
CA GLY A 515 16.03 -23.56 13.38
C GLY A 515 15.17 -22.58 14.17
N LYS A 516 14.24 -21.86 13.51
CA LYS A 516 13.30 -20.97 14.20
C LYS A 516 12.19 -21.77 14.89
N LEU A 517 11.75 -22.90 14.32
CA LEU A 517 10.81 -23.80 14.98
C LEU A 517 11.39 -24.38 16.26
N SER A 518 12.61 -24.92 16.18
CA SER A 518 13.29 -25.51 17.34
C SER A 518 13.53 -24.51 18.47
N ARG A 519 13.93 -23.26 18.15
CA ARG A 519 14.15 -22.21 19.16
C ARG A 519 12.89 -21.71 19.86
N ASN A 520 11.72 -21.91 19.26
CA ASN A 520 10.45 -21.44 19.81
C ASN A 520 9.49 -22.62 20.02
N ALA A 521 10.05 -23.79 20.36
CA ALA A 521 9.33 -25.04 20.31
C ALA A 521 8.07 -25.05 21.19
N GLU A 522 8.14 -24.45 22.37
CA GLU A 522 6.99 -24.36 23.28
C GLU A 522 5.80 -23.64 22.63
N THR A 523 6.04 -22.47 22.04
CA THR A 523 5.02 -21.70 21.30
C THR A 523 4.46 -22.47 20.11
N ILE A 524 5.33 -23.16 19.36
CA ILE A 524 4.88 -23.96 18.21
C ILE A 524 4.03 -25.14 18.68
N LEU A 525 4.44 -25.85 19.73
CA LEU A 525 3.68 -26.95 20.30
C LEU A 525 2.32 -26.48 20.82
N ALA A 526 2.27 -25.36 21.54
CA ALA A 526 1.02 -24.75 21.98
C ALA A 526 0.08 -24.48 20.79
N GLY A 527 0.58 -23.85 19.72
CA GLY A 527 -0.24 -23.58 18.53
C GLY A 527 -0.66 -24.83 17.75
N LEU A 528 0.20 -25.86 17.69
CA LEU A 528 -0.16 -27.15 17.08
C LEU A 528 -1.30 -27.82 17.87
N LEU A 529 -1.24 -27.78 19.21
CA LEU A 529 -2.30 -28.30 20.08
C LEU A 529 -3.60 -27.50 19.94
N VAL A 530 -3.54 -26.17 19.92
CA VAL A 530 -4.71 -25.30 19.66
C VAL A 530 -5.34 -25.65 18.32
N GLY A 531 -4.59 -25.55 17.23
CA GLY A 531 -5.18 -25.69 15.89
C GLY A 531 -5.65 -27.09 15.58
N SER A 532 -4.95 -28.15 16.02
CA SER A 532 -5.38 -29.53 15.81
C SER A 532 -6.58 -29.93 16.67
N THR A 533 -6.82 -29.24 17.80
CA THR A 533 -8.02 -29.42 18.63
C THR A 533 -9.22 -28.67 18.04
N VAL A 534 -9.01 -27.43 17.58
CA VAL A 534 -10.10 -26.53 17.17
C VAL A 534 -10.58 -26.79 15.74
N ASN A 535 -9.67 -27.07 14.80
CA ASN A 535 -10.05 -27.21 13.39
C ASN A 535 -11.07 -28.32 13.11
N PRO A 536 -10.98 -29.53 13.70
CA PRO A 536 -12.02 -30.55 13.53
C PRO A 536 -13.40 -30.08 13.99
N LEU A 537 -13.47 -29.35 15.10
CA LEU A 537 -14.71 -28.79 15.64
C LEU A 537 -15.28 -27.73 14.70
N LEU A 538 -14.46 -26.77 14.24
CA LEU A 538 -14.88 -25.74 13.28
C LEU A 538 -15.44 -26.35 11.99
N ARG A 539 -14.80 -27.40 11.45
CA ARG A 539 -15.30 -28.14 10.29
C ARG A 539 -16.64 -28.82 10.56
N ALA A 540 -16.82 -29.40 11.74
CA ALA A 540 -18.09 -30.01 12.13
C ALA A 540 -19.24 -28.98 12.22
N HIS A 541 -18.97 -27.74 12.66
CA HIS A 541 -19.95 -26.64 12.59
C HIS A 541 -20.31 -26.27 11.14
N ALA A 542 -19.33 -26.19 10.24
CA ALA A 542 -19.55 -25.90 8.83
C ALA A 542 -20.45 -26.97 8.16
N GLN A 543 -20.19 -28.25 8.44
CA GLN A 543 -20.99 -29.36 7.89
C GLN A 543 -22.43 -29.36 8.42
N ARG A 544 -22.64 -29.14 9.73
CA ARG A 544 -23.98 -29.05 10.32
C ARG A 544 -24.82 -27.94 9.70
N SER A 545 -24.19 -26.82 9.34
CA SER A 545 -24.86 -25.68 8.68
C SER A 545 -25.37 -26.07 7.29
N LEU A 546 -24.55 -26.77 6.51
CA LEU A 546 -24.92 -27.29 5.19
C LEU A 546 -26.13 -28.22 5.26
N GLU A 547 -26.14 -29.17 6.21
CA GLU A 547 -27.24 -30.12 6.39
C GLU A 547 -28.56 -29.42 6.78
N GLN A 548 -28.50 -28.35 7.57
CA GLN A 548 -29.67 -27.57 7.95
C GLN A 548 -30.24 -26.76 6.77
N GLU A 549 -29.39 -26.16 5.94
CA GLU A 549 -29.82 -25.47 4.72
C GLU A 549 -30.48 -26.41 3.72
N PHE A 550 -29.90 -27.60 3.50
CA PHE A 550 -30.51 -28.63 2.64
C PHE A 550 -31.87 -29.09 3.14
N ARG A 551 -32.07 -29.20 4.46
CA ARG A 551 -33.37 -29.56 5.07
C ARG A 551 -34.40 -28.44 5.02
N ALA A 552 -33.98 -27.17 4.97
CA ALA A 552 -34.87 -26.02 4.86
C ALA A 552 -35.30 -25.72 3.41
N ALA A 553 -34.55 -26.20 2.43
CA ALA A 553 -34.80 -26.00 1.00
C ALA A 553 -35.60 -27.12 0.32
N GLY A 554 -35.84 -28.24 1.01
CA GLY A 554 -36.70 -29.34 0.58
C GLY A 554 -37.96 -29.42 1.42
#